data_AF-A0A7K9CPY7-F1
#
_entry.id   AF-A0A7K9CPY7-F1
#
_cell.length_a   1.000
_cell.length_b   1.000
_cell.length_c   1.000
_cell.angle_alpha   90.00
_cell.angle_beta   90.00
_cell.angle_gamma   90.00
#
_symmetry.space_group_name_H-M   'P 1'
#
loop_
_entity.id
_entity.type
_entity.pdbx_description
1 polymer ?
#
loop_
_entity_poly.entity_id
_entity_poly.type
_entity_poly.pdbx_seq_one_letter_code
_entity_poly.pdbx_strand_id
1 'polypeptide(L)'
;ETATAFGSLMSDMWLGKFDCVSPEDFFSVLGKQYQTFRKRTQQDAQEFLICVLNELHEALKKVRTQLSSTRCITNVKASRGNVRETSIITQLFEGQLSYGITCLECKTTTDRPESFTVLSLPIPSKSSCSLQDCLKCFFKQDTLTQTNQIHCSCCGTKQDAAVKGTVTKAPQIIIFHLKRFEWQGGRRRKLSTAVSYPLSNLDLSPYSSPLPGKEAEYSLSAVVNHTGFLDDGHYTAFCKHSLTQTWYSFDDAQITKIPNCPVQTNTAYLLFY
;
A
#
# COMPACT_ATOMS: atom_id res chain seq x y z
N GLU A 1 2.06 -8.47 21.73
CA GLU A 1 0.89 -9.32 21.39
C GLU A 1 0.70 -9.45 19.89
N THR A 2 0.39 -8.37 19.15
CA THR A 2 0.08 -8.47 17.70
C THR A 2 1.17 -9.15 16.86
N ALA A 3 2.43 -8.73 16.98
CA ALA A 3 3.53 -9.36 16.25
C ALA A 3 3.74 -10.84 16.60
N THR A 4 3.49 -11.22 17.86
CA THR A 4 3.58 -12.62 18.31
C THR A 4 2.46 -13.45 17.70
N ALA A 5 1.21 -13.00 17.76
CA ALA A 5 0.07 -13.70 17.18
C ALA A 5 0.18 -13.82 15.66
N PHE A 6 0.64 -12.77 14.98
CA PHE A 6 0.95 -12.82 13.55
C PHE A 6 2.07 -13.81 13.23
N GLY A 7 3.14 -13.82 14.04
CA GLY A 7 4.25 -14.76 13.89
C GLY A 7 3.82 -16.22 14.06
N SER A 8 2.96 -16.52 15.04
CA SER A 8 2.38 -17.85 15.22
C SER A 8 1.55 -18.28 14.02
N LEU A 9 0.64 -17.40 13.54
CA LEU A 9 -0.17 -17.68 12.36
C LEU A 9 0.69 -17.96 11.12
N MET A 10 1.73 -17.14 10.88
CA MET A 10 2.67 -17.37 9.78
C MET A 10 3.41 -18.71 9.96
N SER A 11 3.89 -19.04 11.16
CA SER A 11 4.54 -20.31 11.42
C SER A 11 3.63 -21.49 11.06
N ASP A 12 2.38 -21.47 11.49
CA ASP A 12 1.44 -22.56 11.22
C ASP A 12 1.12 -22.71 9.73
N MET A 13 0.99 -21.60 9.00
CA MET A 13 0.77 -21.60 7.55
C MET A 13 1.98 -22.14 6.76
N TRP A 14 3.21 -21.82 7.19
CA TRP A 14 4.43 -22.15 6.43
C TRP A 14 5.05 -23.50 6.78
N LEU A 15 4.72 -24.09 7.94
CA LEU A 15 5.24 -25.40 8.34
C LEU A 15 4.62 -26.58 7.56
N GLY A 16 3.54 -26.35 6.81
CA GLY A 16 2.90 -27.38 5.99
C GLY A 16 2.27 -28.53 6.79
N LYS A 17 1.97 -28.30 8.07
CA LYS A 17 1.36 -29.30 8.96
C LYS A 17 -0.16 -29.40 8.82
N PHE A 18 -0.79 -28.36 8.28
CA PHE A 18 -2.23 -28.21 8.19
C PHE A 18 -2.61 -27.78 6.78
N ASP A 19 -3.72 -28.29 6.26
CA ASP A 19 -4.28 -27.87 4.97
C ASP A 19 -4.93 -26.48 5.04
N CYS A 20 -5.42 -26.09 6.23
CA CYS A 20 -5.94 -24.76 6.53
C CYS A 20 -5.63 -24.38 7.98
N VAL A 21 -5.51 -23.07 8.25
CA VAL A 21 -5.18 -22.53 9.57
C VAL A 21 -6.19 -21.44 9.93
N SER A 22 -6.77 -21.51 11.12
CA SER A 22 -7.70 -20.48 11.61
C SER A 22 -6.93 -19.25 12.14
N PRO A 23 -7.24 -18.03 11.68
CA PRO A 23 -6.57 -16.80 12.15
C PRO A 23 -7.22 -16.20 13.41
N GLU A 24 -8.01 -16.97 14.17
CA GLU A 24 -8.86 -16.44 15.25
C GLU A 24 -8.09 -15.73 16.36
N ASP A 25 -6.93 -16.26 16.76
CA ASP A 25 -6.07 -15.64 17.76
C ASP A 25 -5.51 -14.30 17.28
N PHE A 26 -5.03 -14.25 16.03
CA PHE A 26 -4.54 -13.01 15.42
C PHE A 26 -5.66 -11.96 15.34
N PHE A 27 -6.85 -12.38 14.90
CA PHE A 27 -8.01 -11.51 14.78
C PHE A 27 -8.50 -11.00 16.14
N SER A 28 -8.47 -11.86 17.16
CA SER A 28 -8.82 -11.50 18.55
C SER A 28 -7.91 -10.40 19.08
N VAL A 29 -6.60 -10.53 18.87
CA VAL A 29 -5.61 -9.53 19.28
C VAL A 29 -5.79 -8.23 18.50
N LEU A 30 -5.94 -8.30 17.17
CA LEU A 30 -6.12 -7.11 16.33
C LEU A 30 -7.43 -6.37 16.65
N GLY A 31 -8.51 -7.11 16.90
CA GLY A 31 -9.83 -6.56 17.24
C GLY A 31 -9.87 -5.83 18.59
N LYS A 32 -8.90 -6.07 19.49
CA LYS A 32 -8.75 -5.24 20.71
C LYS A 32 -8.38 -3.80 20.36
N GLN A 33 -7.55 -3.60 19.34
CA GLN A 33 -7.10 -2.28 18.88
C GLN A 33 -8.14 -1.63 17.94
N TYR A 34 -8.69 -2.41 17.02
CA TYR A 34 -9.63 -1.90 16.01
C TYR A 34 -11.02 -2.52 16.20
N GLN A 35 -11.89 -1.79 16.90
CA GLN A 35 -13.26 -2.25 17.20
C GLN A 35 -14.10 -2.52 15.94
N THR A 36 -13.79 -1.87 14.82
CA THR A 36 -14.47 -2.09 13.53
C THR A 36 -14.39 -3.56 13.10
N PHE A 37 -13.23 -4.22 13.27
CA PHE A 37 -13.04 -5.61 12.86
C PHE A 37 -13.80 -6.60 13.77
N ARG A 38 -14.12 -6.24 15.01
CA ARG A 38 -14.90 -7.15 15.90
C ARG A 38 -16.31 -7.44 15.41
N LYS A 39 -16.89 -6.57 14.59
CA LYS A 39 -18.31 -6.66 14.20
C LYS A 39 -18.63 -7.82 13.25
N ARG A 40 -17.65 -8.63 12.82
CA ARG A 40 -17.82 -9.75 11.87
C ARG A 40 -18.65 -9.39 10.63
N THR A 41 -18.64 -8.11 10.25
CA THR A 41 -19.18 -7.62 8.99
C THR A 41 -18.06 -7.63 7.95
N GLN A 42 -18.43 -7.54 6.67
CA GLN A 42 -17.46 -7.31 5.61
C GLN A 42 -16.77 -5.96 5.80
N GLN A 43 -15.51 -5.90 5.36
CA GLN A 43 -14.60 -4.77 5.55
C GLN A 43 -13.77 -4.57 4.28
N ASP A 44 -13.18 -3.40 4.16
CA ASP A 44 -12.25 -3.10 3.08
C ASP A 44 -10.88 -3.76 3.34
N ALA A 45 -10.42 -4.60 2.41
CA ALA A 45 -9.14 -5.28 2.51
C ALA A 45 -7.95 -4.29 2.54
N GLN A 46 -8.08 -3.12 1.92
CA GLN A 46 -7.06 -2.08 1.95
C GLN A 46 -6.94 -1.45 3.34
N GLU A 47 -8.07 -1.13 3.97
CA GLU A 47 -8.08 -0.58 5.33
C GLU A 47 -7.53 -1.58 6.33
N PHE A 48 -7.94 -2.85 6.20
CA PHE A 48 -7.42 -3.95 7.01
C PHE A 48 -5.90 -4.09 6.87
N LEU A 49 -5.38 -4.09 5.64
CA LEU A 49 -3.94 -4.18 5.37
C LEU A 49 -3.16 -3.04 6.03
N ILE A 50 -3.61 -1.80 5.90
CA ILE A 50 -2.95 -0.64 6.53
C ILE A 50 -2.93 -0.78 8.05
N CYS A 51 -4.05 -1.19 8.66
CA CYS A 51 -4.12 -1.43 10.10
C CYS A 51 -3.11 -2.50 10.55
N VAL A 52 -3.03 -3.62 9.83
CA VAL A 52 -2.09 -4.70 10.14
C VAL A 52 -0.63 -4.23 9.99
N LEU A 53 -0.28 -3.54 8.90
CA LEU A 53 1.08 -3.04 8.69
C LEU A 53 1.50 -2.04 9.78
N ASN A 54 0.59 -1.13 10.17
CA ASN A 54 0.86 -0.17 11.24
C ASN A 54 1.08 -0.86 12.60
N GLU A 55 0.22 -1.81 12.97
CA GLU A 55 0.39 -2.55 14.23
C GLU A 55 1.67 -3.38 14.26
N LEU A 56 2.02 -4.03 13.14
CA LEU A 56 3.28 -4.75 13.03
C LEU A 56 4.48 -3.80 13.11
N HIS A 57 4.39 -2.62 12.48
CA HIS A 57 5.44 -1.61 12.58
C HIS A 57 5.65 -1.19 14.04
N GLU A 58 4.59 -0.81 14.74
CA GLU A 58 4.64 -0.37 16.13
C GLU A 58 5.13 -1.47 17.07
N ALA A 59 4.66 -2.70 16.90
CA ALA A 59 5.07 -3.82 17.72
C ALA A 59 6.56 -4.16 17.53
N LEU A 60 7.05 -4.23 16.29
CA LEU A 60 8.43 -4.60 15.99
C LEU A 60 9.43 -3.47 16.27
N LYS A 61 8.98 -2.22 16.19
CA LYS A 61 9.73 -1.05 16.65
C LYS A 61 10.03 -1.13 18.15
N LYS A 62 9.02 -1.41 18.98
CA LYS A 62 9.15 -1.51 20.44
C LYS A 62 10.10 -2.63 20.88
N VAL A 63 10.07 -3.77 20.21
CA VAL A 63 11.00 -4.88 20.48
C VAL A 63 12.46 -4.43 20.27
N ARG A 64 12.73 -3.67 19.20
CA ARG A 64 14.06 -3.15 18.92
C ARG A 64 14.53 -2.14 19.98
N THR A 65 13.66 -1.24 20.44
CA THR A 65 14.02 -0.25 21.47
C THR A 65 14.28 -0.91 22.84
N GLN A 66 13.55 -1.97 23.18
CA GLN A 66 13.81 -2.79 24.36
C GLN A 66 15.17 -3.51 24.26
N LEU A 67 15.46 -4.17 23.14
CA LEU A 67 16.76 -4.82 22.91
C LEU A 67 17.94 -3.84 22.96
N SER A 68 17.75 -2.58 22.50
CA SER A 68 18.80 -1.56 22.60
C SER A 68 18.97 -1.00 24.01
N SER A 69 17.90 -0.90 24.81
CA SER A 69 17.99 -0.39 26.19
C SER A 69 18.63 -1.41 27.13
N THR A 70 18.50 -2.71 26.87
CA THR A 70 19.21 -3.76 27.62
C THR A 70 20.72 -3.81 27.30
N ARG A 71 21.20 -3.10 26.27
CA ARG A 71 22.60 -3.15 25.80
C ARG A 71 23.46 -1.91 26.12
N CYS A 72 22.98 -0.94 26.92
CA CYS A 72 23.75 0.29 27.17
C CYS A 72 23.78 0.71 28.65
N ILE A 73 24.76 0.21 29.42
CA ILE A 73 25.37 1.00 30.52
C ILE A 73 26.58 1.72 29.92
N THR A 74 26.34 2.77 29.12
CA THR A 74 27.35 3.81 28.86
C THR A 74 26.61 5.11 28.56
N ASN A 75 26.72 6.07 29.49
CA ASN A 75 26.23 7.43 29.35
C ASN A 75 26.91 8.13 28.17
N VAL A 76 26.25 8.21 27.02
CA VAL A 76 26.55 9.21 26.00
C VAL A 76 25.24 9.88 25.61
N LYS A 77 25.15 11.18 25.91
CA LYS A 77 24.03 12.06 25.56
C LYS A 77 23.84 12.04 24.04
N ALA A 78 22.85 11.28 23.57
CA ALA A 78 22.48 11.26 22.16
C ALA A 78 21.78 12.58 21.80
N SER A 79 22.35 13.26 20.81
CA SER A 79 21.78 14.40 20.12
C SER A 79 20.32 14.14 19.70
N ARG A 80 19.41 15.07 20.03
CA ARG A 80 18.01 15.08 19.59
C ARG A 80 17.89 15.43 18.10
N GLY A 81 18.47 14.59 17.24
CA GLY A 81 18.08 14.51 15.83
C GLY A 81 16.76 13.75 15.74
N ASN A 82 15.86 14.20 14.87
CA ASN A 82 14.55 13.59 14.63
C ASN A 82 14.74 12.23 13.90
N VAL A 83 15.24 11.21 14.61
CA VAL A 83 15.47 9.87 14.05
C VAL A 83 14.09 9.25 13.81
N ARG A 84 13.67 9.17 12.54
CA ARG A 84 12.50 8.39 12.16
C ARG A 84 12.68 6.97 12.67
N GLU A 85 11.73 6.51 13.47
CA GLU A 85 11.78 5.17 14.03
C GLU A 85 11.56 4.14 12.90
N THR A 86 12.40 3.11 12.84
CA THR A 86 12.38 2.13 11.73
C THR A 86 12.12 0.71 12.22
N SER A 87 11.35 -0.04 11.43
CA SER A 87 11.14 -1.48 11.58
C SER A 87 11.29 -2.19 10.24
N ILE A 88 11.21 -3.53 10.24
CA ILE A 88 11.19 -4.31 9.00
C ILE A 88 10.03 -3.87 8.07
N ILE A 89 8.90 -3.41 8.62
CA ILE A 89 7.77 -2.91 7.84
C ILE A 89 8.16 -1.67 7.03
N THR A 90 8.84 -0.70 7.64
CA THR A 90 9.31 0.51 6.93
C THR A 90 10.47 0.23 5.97
N GLN A 91 11.21 -0.85 6.18
CA GLN A 91 12.26 -1.27 5.26
C GLN A 91 11.67 -1.91 4.00
N LEU A 92 10.64 -2.74 4.17
CA LEU A 92 10.03 -3.49 3.08
C LEU A 92 8.99 -2.67 2.31
N PHE A 93 8.05 -2.03 3.01
CA PHE A 93 6.83 -1.47 2.41
C PHE A 93 6.80 0.06 2.32
N GLU A 94 7.62 0.78 3.10
CA GLU A 94 7.57 2.25 3.11
C GLU A 94 8.33 2.86 1.93
N GLY A 95 7.57 3.48 1.03
CA GLY A 95 8.06 4.40 0.00
C GLY A 95 7.90 5.86 0.40
N GLN A 96 8.50 6.75 -0.39
CA GLN A 96 8.35 8.19 -0.25
C GLN A 96 7.99 8.84 -1.58
N LEU A 97 7.03 9.75 -1.51
CA LEU A 97 6.67 10.71 -2.55
C LEU A 97 7.22 12.08 -2.17
N SER A 98 7.52 12.91 -3.16
CA SER A 98 7.63 14.36 -3.00
C SER A 98 6.63 15.03 -3.92
N TYR A 99 5.76 15.85 -3.34
CA TYR A 99 4.85 16.72 -4.07
C TYR A 99 5.49 18.10 -4.24
N GLY A 100 5.96 18.38 -5.46
CA GLY A 100 6.44 19.71 -5.83
C GLY A 100 5.24 20.62 -6.07
N ILE A 101 5.10 21.65 -5.25
CA ILE A 101 4.03 22.64 -5.31
C ILE A 101 4.61 23.95 -5.82
N THR A 102 4.30 24.30 -7.07
CA THR A 102 4.81 25.49 -7.75
C THR A 102 3.73 26.57 -7.83
N CYS A 103 3.98 27.71 -7.20
CA CYS A 103 3.11 28.88 -7.30
C CYS A 103 3.07 29.37 -8.75
N LEU A 104 1.87 29.57 -9.32
CA LEU A 104 1.75 30.00 -10.71
C LEU A 104 2.02 31.49 -10.93
N GLU A 105 2.02 32.29 -9.86
CA GLU A 105 2.35 33.72 -9.91
C GLU A 105 3.88 33.93 -9.83
N CYS A 106 4.48 33.69 -8.64
CA CYS A 106 5.91 33.96 -8.40
C CYS A 106 6.86 32.82 -8.80
N LYS A 107 6.35 31.67 -9.27
CA LYS A 107 7.14 30.48 -9.66
C LYS A 107 7.96 29.83 -8.55
N THR A 108 7.80 30.23 -7.29
CA THR A 108 8.44 29.55 -6.15
C THR A 108 7.87 28.14 -6.01
N THR A 109 8.75 27.15 -5.90
CA THR A 109 8.39 25.74 -5.69
C THR A 109 8.71 25.33 -4.25
N THR A 110 7.79 24.60 -3.63
CA THR A 110 7.99 23.97 -2.33
C THR A 110 7.74 22.47 -2.44
N ASP A 111 8.66 21.68 -1.91
CA ASP A 111 8.52 20.22 -1.89
C ASP A 111 7.87 19.75 -0.60
N ARG A 112 6.86 18.89 -0.72
CA ARG A 112 6.21 18.23 0.42
C ARG A 112 6.44 16.73 0.38
N PRO A 113 7.33 16.19 1.22
CA PRO A 113 7.54 14.76 1.29
C PRO A 113 6.36 14.07 2.00
N GLU A 114 5.93 12.95 1.45
CA GLU A 114 4.88 12.09 2.01
C GLU A 114 5.34 10.63 1.99
N SER A 115 5.07 9.89 3.07
CA SER A 115 5.42 8.47 3.17
C SER A 115 4.19 7.61 2.96
N PHE A 116 4.35 6.47 2.29
CA PHE A 116 3.24 5.56 1.99
C PHE A 116 3.67 4.10 2.14
N THR A 117 2.72 3.25 2.50
CA THR A 117 2.85 1.78 2.44
C THR A 117 2.01 1.16 1.32
N VAL A 118 0.93 1.84 0.93
CA VAL A 118 0.03 1.44 -0.15
C VAL A 118 -0.27 2.66 -1.04
N LEU A 119 -0.03 2.56 -2.34
CA LEU A 119 -0.41 3.60 -3.31
C LEU A 119 -1.81 3.33 -3.84
N SER A 120 -2.75 4.21 -3.49
CA SER A 120 -4.13 4.10 -3.94
C SER A 120 -4.33 4.84 -5.27
N LEU A 121 -4.37 4.10 -6.37
CA LEU A 121 -4.42 4.62 -7.73
C LEU A 121 -5.88 4.87 -8.19
N PRO A 122 -6.18 6.05 -8.76
CA PRO A 122 -7.44 6.27 -9.44
C PRO A 122 -7.52 5.41 -10.70
N ILE A 123 -8.72 4.89 -10.99
CA ILE A 123 -9.00 4.22 -12.26
C ILE A 123 -9.60 5.26 -13.21
N PRO A 124 -8.97 5.53 -14.37
CA PRO A 124 -9.54 6.44 -15.37
C PRO A 124 -10.92 5.96 -15.84
N SER A 125 -11.84 6.87 -16.10
CA SER A 125 -13.21 6.60 -16.58
C SER A 125 -13.25 6.04 -18.01
N LYS A 126 -12.72 4.84 -18.20
CA LYS A 126 -12.67 4.05 -19.44
C LYS A 126 -13.28 2.67 -19.19
N SER A 127 -13.71 1.99 -20.25
CA SER A 127 -14.20 0.61 -20.18
C SER A 127 -13.10 -0.38 -19.80
N SER A 128 -11.88 -0.13 -20.26
CA SER A 128 -10.66 -0.83 -19.85
C SER A 128 -9.47 0.13 -19.80
N CYS A 129 -8.48 -0.19 -18.98
CA CYS A 129 -7.23 0.55 -18.88
C CYS A 129 -6.09 -0.35 -18.39
N SER A 130 -4.87 0.17 -18.40
CA SER A 130 -3.70 -0.50 -17.81
C SER A 130 -3.34 0.07 -16.44
N LEU A 131 -2.57 -0.67 -15.64
CA LEU A 131 -1.95 -0.16 -14.42
C LEU A 131 -1.10 1.07 -14.72
N GLN A 132 -0.43 1.10 -15.87
CA GLN A 132 0.32 2.25 -16.36
C GLN A 132 -0.59 3.46 -16.59
N ASP A 133 -1.81 3.28 -17.09
CA ASP A 133 -2.77 4.39 -17.21
C ASP A 133 -3.21 4.93 -15.84
N CYS A 134 -3.37 4.04 -14.86
CA CYS A 134 -3.70 4.43 -13.48
C CYS A 134 -2.54 5.21 -12.84
N LEU A 135 -1.29 4.76 -13.04
CA LEU A 135 -0.08 5.46 -12.61
C LEU A 135 0.06 6.83 -13.29
N LYS A 136 -0.13 6.89 -14.62
CA LYS A 136 -0.15 8.17 -15.36
C LYS A 136 -1.20 9.12 -14.82
N CYS A 137 -2.39 8.63 -14.47
CA CYS A 137 -3.44 9.44 -13.87
C CYS A 137 -3.04 9.95 -12.48
N PHE A 138 -2.41 9.10 -11.65
CA PHE A 138 -1.95 9.45 -10.31
C PHE A 138 -0.82 10.51 -10.33
N PHE A 139 0.16 10.35 -11.22
CA PHE A 139 1.32 11.25 -11.33
C PHE A 139 1.12 12.42 -12.30
N LYS A 140 -0.10 12.56 -12.86
CA LYS A 140 -0.43 13.72 -13.70
C LYS A 140 -0.31 14.98 -12.86
N GLN A 141 0.34 16.00 -13.42
CA GLN A 141 0.36 17.32 -12.80
C GLN A 141 -1.08 17.84 -12.69
N ASP A 142 -1.45 18.28 -11.49
CA ASP A 142 -2.74 18.91 -11.22
C ASP A 142 -2.55 20.40 -10.94
N THR A 143 -3.62 21.18 -11.08
CA THR A 143 -3.61 22.62 -10.80
C THR A 143 -4.65 22.94 -9.75
N LEU A 144 -4.19 23.43 -8.62
CA LEU A 144 -5.04 23.90 -7.53
C LEU A 144 -5.49 25.33 -7.84
N THR A 145 -6.78 25.49 -8.15
CA THR A 145 -7.41 26.78 -8.48
C THR A 145 -8.62 27.06 -7.59
N GLN A 146 -9.12 28.29 -7.62
CA GLN A 146 -10.36 28.71 -6.96
C GLN A 146 -10.37 28.38 -5.45
N THR A 147 -11.25 27.48 -5.00
CA THR A 147 -11.39 27.09 -3.59
C THR A 147 -10.21 26.29 -3.07
N ASN A 148 -9.40 25.70 -3.96
CA ASN A 148 -8.26 24.86 -3.62
C ASN A 148 -6.92 25.62 -3.63
N GLN A 149 -6.93 26.94 -3.82
CA GLN A 149 -5.72 27.77 -3.79
C GLN A 149 -4.91 27.59 -2.51
N ILE A 150 -3.59 27.58 -2.66
CA ILE A 150 -2.65 27.43 -1.53
C ILE A 150 -2.05 28.77 -1.15
N HIS A 151 -1.73 28.93 0.14
CA HIS A 151 -1.03 30.12 0.60
C HIS A 151 0.44 30.07 0.16
N CYS A 152 0.87 31.06 -0.62
CA CYS A 152 2.25 31.20 -1.06
C CYS A 152 3.02 32.09 -0.08
N SER A 153 4.08 31.56 0.54
CA SER A 153 4.93 32.32 1.48
C SER A 153 5.65 33.51 0.83
N CYS A 154 5.96 33.44 -0.47
CA CYS A 154 6.59 34.53 -1.21
C CYS A 154 5.59 35.64 -1.57
N CYS A 155 4.36 35.29 -1.97
CA CYS A 155 3.32 36.27 -2.33
C CYS A 155 2.54 36.82 -1.12
N GLY A 156 2.56 36.11 0.02
CA GLY A 156 1.80 36.46 1.22
C GLY A 156 0.29 36.27 1.09
N THR A 157 -0.19 35.66 0.00
CA THR A 157 -1.63 35.47 -0.32
C THR A 157 -1.90 34.08 -0.89
N LYS A 158 -3.18 33.73 -1.00
CA LYS A 158 -3.61 32.51 -1.70
C LYS A 158 -3.38 32.66 -3.19
N GLN A 159 -2.78 31.64 -3.80
CA GLN A 159 -2.41 31.63 -5.20
C GLN A 159 -2.79 30.29 -5.83
N ASP A 160 -3.01 30.33 -7.14
CA ASP A 160 -3.08 29.11 -7.94
C ASP A 160 -1.71 28.43 -7.95
N ALA A 161 -1.69 27.11 -7.89
CA ALA A 161 -0.45 26.34 -7.86
C ALA A 161 -0.54 25.07 -8.70
N ALA A 162 0.54 24.72 -9.38
CA ALA A 162 0.71 23.40 -9.98
C ALA A 162 1.29 22.44 -8.94
N VAL A 163 0.73 21.23 -8.86
CA VAL A 163 1.20 20.16 -7.97
C VAL A 163 1.57 18.95 -8.80
N LYS A 164 2.77 18.41 -8.56
CA LYS A 164 3.24 17.19 -9.22
C LYS A 164 3.89 16.27 -8.21
N GLY A 165 3.39 15.03 -8.10
CA GLY A 165 4.00 13.99 -7.31
C GLY A 165 5.18 13.35 -8.05
N THR A 166 6.20 12.94 -7.31
CA THR A 166 7.34 12.14 -7.78
C THR A 166 7.72 11.12 -6.73
N VAL A 167 8.16 9.93 -7.13
CA VAL A 167 8.69 8.92 -6.21
C VAL A 167 10.14 9.27 -5.90
N THR A 168 10.43 9.58 -4.63
CA THR A 168 11.80 9.87 -4.15
C THR A 168 12.46 8.66 -3.51
N LYS A 169 11.65 7.72 -3.00
CA LYS A 169 12.12 6.41 -2.51
C LYS A 169 11.08 5.36 -2.88
N ALA A 170 11.45 4.42 -3.74
CA ALA A 170 10.61 3.27 -4.01
C ALA A 170 10.79 2.20 -2.89
N PRO A 171 9.71 1.57 -2.40
CA PRO A 171 9.82 0.52 -1.39
C PRO A 171 10.40 -0.77 -1.98
N GLN A 172 10.79 -1.74 -1.15
CA GLN A 172 11.22 -3.04 -1.68
C GLN A 172 10.03 -3.87 -2.19
N ILE A 173 8.89 -3.75 -1.52
CA ILE A 173 7.61 -4.34 -1.92
C ILE A 173 6.63 -3.19 -2.09
N ILE A 174 6.12 -3.00 -3.30
CA ILE A 174 5.14 -1.94 -3.59
C ILE A 174 3.74 -2.53 -3.69
N ILE A 175 2.80 -1.88 -3.01
CA ILE A 175 1.40 -2.31 -3.00
C ILE A 175 0.57 -1.25 -3.69
N PHE A 176 -0.11 -1.65 -4.77
CA PHE A 176 -1.09 -0.79 -5.44
C PHE A 176 -2.49 -1.19 -5.03
N HIS A 177 -3.25 -0.20 -4.57
CA HIS A 177 -4.69 -0.31 -4.38
C HIS A 177 -5.40 0.34 -5.57
N LEU A 178 -6.25 -0.41 -6.25
CA LEU A 178 -7.10 0.12 -7.32
C LEU A 178 -8.38 0.70 -6.70
N LYS A 179 -8.54 2.03 -6.73
CA LYS A 179 -9.70 2.74 -6.14
C LYS A 179 -11.00 2.42 -6.86
N ARG A 180 -11.55 1.22 -6.61
CA ARG A 180 -12.77 0.73 -7.26
C ARG A 180 -14.04 1.27 -6.62
N PHE A 181 -14.00 1.73 -5.38
CA PHE A 181 -15.18 2.26 -4.72
C PHE A 181 -15.22 3.78 -4.80
N GLU A 182 -16.31 4.31 -5.33
CA GLU A 182 -16.53 5.75 -5.45
C GLU A 182 -17.92 6.13 -4.92
N TRP A 183 -18.03 7.37 -4.47
CA TRP A 183 -19.29 7.99 -4.11
C TRP A 183 -19.79 8.86 -5.25
N GLN A 184 -20.87 8.45 -5.91
CA GLN A 184 -21.45 9.20 -7.03
C GLN A 184 -22.94 9.43 -6.76
N GLY A 185 -23.37 10.70 -6.70
CA GLY A 185 -24.79 11.06 -6.58
C GLY A 185 -25.50 10.50 -5.34
N GLY A 186 -24.79 10.36 -4.21
CA GLY A 186 -25.38 9.83 -2.97
C GLY A 186 -25.40 8.30 -2.86
N ARG A 187 -24.85 7.57 -3.83
CA ARG A 187 -24.73 6.11 -3.80
C ARG A 187 -23.27 5.68 -3.92
N ARG A 188 -22.90 4.63 -3.18
CA ARG A 188 -21.62 3.93 -3.35
C ARG A 188 -21.70 3.05 -4.59
N ARG A 189 -20.70 3.16 -5.47
CA ARG A 189 -20.59 2.36 -6.70
C ARG A 189 -19.23 1.68 -6.77
N LYS A 190 -19.21 0.44 -7.28
CA LYS A 190 -17.98 -0.29 -7.58
C LYS A 190 -17.66 -0.17 -9.08
N LEU A 191 -16.43 0.20 -9.40
CA LEU A 191 -15.88 0.23 -10.75
C LEU A 191 -15.55 -1.19 -11.20
N SER A 192 -16.25 -1.64 -12.24
CA SER A 192 -16.01 -2.91 -12.93
C SER A 192 -15.01 -2.81 -14.08
N THR A 193 -14.34 -1.66 -14.25
CA THR A 193 -13.31 -1.43 -15.28
C THR A 193 -12.26 -2.54 -15.24
N ALA A 194 -11.99 -3.13 -16.41
CA ALA A 194 -10.91 -4.09 -16.59
C ALA A 194 -9.57 -3.35 -16.53
N VAL A 195 -8.74 -3.67 -15.54
CA VAL A 195 -7.40 -3.09 -15.37
C VAL A 195 -6.37 -4.18 -15.66
N SER A 196 -5.63 -4.05 -16.77
CA SER A 196 -4.52 -4.95 -17.07
C SER A 196 -3.26 -4.53 -16.30
N TYR A 197 -2.50 -5.50 -15.80
CA TYR A 197 -1.30 -5.23 -14.99
C TYR A 197 -0.15 -6.18 -15.37
N PRO A 198 1.10 -5.71 -15.49
CA PRO A 198 2.21 -6.56 -15.90
C PRO A 198 2.57 -7.60 -14.84
N LEU A 199 2.81 -8.86 -15.19
CA LEU A 199 3.23 -9.87 -14.21
C LEU A 199 4.71 -9.74 -13.82
N SER A 200 5.52 -9.08 -14.65
CA SER A 200 6.94 -8.82 -14.45
C SER A 200 7.34 -7.51 -15.15
N ASN A 201 8.52 -6.98 -14.81
CA ASN A 201 9.12 -5.81 -15.45
C ASN A 201 8.23 -4.55 -15.36
N LEU A 202 7.56 -4.35 -14.21
CA LEU A 202 6.89 -3.08 -13.94
C LEU A 202 7.95 -2.02 -13.66
N ASP A 203 8.03 -1.01 -14.53
CA ASP A 203 8.96 0.11 -14.41
C ASP A 203 8.28 1.35 -13.80
N LEU A 204 8.88 1.87 -12.73
CA LEU A 204 8.47 3.11 -12.06
C LEU A 204 9.42 4.29 -12.35
N SER A 205 10.45 4.09 -13.16
CA SER A 205 11.41 5.13 -13.57
C SER A 205 10.74 6.40 -14.11
N PRO A 206 9.62 6.35 -14.89
CA PRO A 206 9.00 7.57 -15.43
C PRO A 206 8.40 8.49 -14.36
N TYR A 207 8.17 7.97 -13.16
CA TYR A 207 7.55 8.68 -12.04
C TYR A 207 8.55 8.95 -10.90
N SER A 208 9.77 8.45 -11.03
CA SER A 208 10.80 8.55 -9.99
C SER A 208 11.76 9.70 -10.29
N SER A 209 12.29 10.33 -9.25
CA SER A 209 13.42 11.25 -9.42
C SER A 209 14.61 10.46 -9.99
N PRO A 210 15.43 11.04 -10.90
CA PRO A 210 16.59 10.37 -11.45
C PRO A 210 17.61 10.12 -10.33
N LEU A 211 17.52 8.94 -9.71
CA LEU A 211 18.50 8.46 -8.76
C LEU A 211 19.53 7.63 -9.53
N PRO A 212 20.81 8.01 -9.51
CA PRO A 212 21.85 7.20 -10.15
C PRO A 212 21.92 5.82 -9.47
N GLY A 213 21.74 4.75 -10.25
CA GLY A 213 22.16 3.40 -9.87
C GLY A 213 21.09 2.40 -9.40
N LYS A 214 19.79 2.65 -9.60
CA LYS A 214 18.77 1.61 -9.38
C LYS A 214 17.54 1.78 -10.28
N GLU A 215 17.46 0.97 -11.33
CA GLU A 215 16.21 0.68 -12.01
C GLU A 215 15.38 -0.22 -11.08
N ALA A 216 14.24 0.28 -10.61
CA ALA A 216 13.34 -0.48 -9.76
C ALA A 216 12.34 -1.24 -10.65
N GLU A 217 12.75 -2.42 -11.12
CA GLU A 217 11.85 -3.34 -11.80
C GLU A 217 11.12 -4.20 -10.77
N TYR A 218 9.79 -4.26 -10.88
CA TYR A 218 8.97 -5.10 -10.00
C TYR A 218 8.32 -6.27 -10.74
N SER A 219 8.10 -7.35 -9.99
CA SER A 219 7.37 -8.52 -10.47
C SER A 219 6.23 -8.85 -9.53
N LEU A 220 5.06 -9.11 -10.10
CA LEU A 220 3.85 -9.38 -9.33
C LEU A 220 4.03 -10.66 -8.50
N SER A 221 3.75 -10.56 -7.21
CA SER A 221 3.87 -11.65 -6.24
C SER A 221 2.51 -12.10 -5.69
N ALA A 222 1.56 -11.18 -5.55
CA ALA A 222 0.20 -11.49 -5.12
C ALA A 222 -0.85 -10.51 -5.65
N VAL A 223 -2.09 -10.97 -5.73
CA VAL A 223 -3.27 -10.18 -6.10
C VAL A 223 -4.37 -10.48 -5.09
N VAL A 224 -4.97 -9.46 -4.50
CA VAL A 224 -6.24 -9.60 -3.78
C VAL A 224 -7.35 -9.24 -4.74
N ASN A 225 -8.27 -10.16 -4.95
CA ASN A 225 -9.45 -9.99 -5.80
C ASN A 225 -10.66 -9.67 -4.94
N HIS A 226 -11.62 -8.93 -5.50
CA HIS A 226 -12.90 -8.66 -4.86
C HIS A 226 -14.06 -8.82 -5.85
N THR A 227 -15.04 -9.66 -5.53
CA THR A 227 -16.32 -9.82 -6.23
C THR A 227 -17.47 -9.24 -5.40
N GLY A 228 -18.62 -8.94 -6.01
CA GLY A 228 -19.76 -8.33 -5.29
C GLY A 228 -19.57 -6.85 -4.92
N PHE A 229 -20.33 -6.38 -3.93
CA PHE A 229 -20.39 -5.00 -3.45
C PHE A 229 -19.55 -4.79 -2.18
N LEU A 230 -19.36 -3.56 -1.71
CA LEU A 230 -18.55 -3.29 -0.51
C LEU A 230 -19.13 -3.92 0.76
N ASP A 231 -20.46 -3.84 0.90
CA ASP A 231 -21.18 -4.33 2.09
C ASP A 231 -21.69 -5.78 1.88
N ASP A 232 -21.52 -6.35 0.67
CA ASP A 232 -21.88 -7.72 0.30
C ASP A 232 -21.07 -8.22 -0.91
N GLY A 233 -19.82 -8.61 -0.66
CA GLY A 233 -18.84 -9.11 -1.61
C GLY A 233 -17.97 -10.22 -1.02
N HIS A 234 -16.99 -10.65 -1.81
CA HIS A 234 -16.10 -11.76 -1.43
C HIS A 234 -14.67 -11.46 -1.87
N TYR A 235 -13.72 -11.72 -0.98
CA TYR A 235 -12.30 -11.53 -1.25
C TYR A 235 -11.60 -12.86 -1.43
N THR A 236 -10.76 -12.96 -2.46
CA THR A 236 -9.86 -14.10 -2.67
C THR A 236 -8.46 -13.59 -2.96
N ALA A 237 -7.44 -14.44 -2.82
CA ALA A 237 -6.07 -14.06 -3.08
C ALA A 237 -5.41 -14.99 -4.10
N PHE A 238 -4.70 -14.42 -5.06
CA PHE A 238 -3.78 -15.17 -5.92
C PHE A 238 -2.37 -14.90 -5.43
N CYS A 239 -1.60 -15.95 -5.12
CA CYS A 239 -0.23 -15.80 -4.65
C CYS A 239 0.71 -16.66 -5.49
N LYS A 240 1.88 -16.10 -5.81
CA LYS A 240 2.95 -16.81 -6.50
C LYS A 240 3.84 -17.52 -5.48
N HIS A 241 3.96 -18.83 -5.60
CA HIS A 241 4.85 -19.60 -4.76
C HIS A 241 6.31 -19.30 -5.13
N SER A 242 7.12 -18.87 -4.16
CA SER A 242 8.46 -18.32 -4.38
C SER A 242 9.46 -19.33 -4.97
N LEU A 243 9.35 -20.62 -4.63
CA LEU A 243 10.28 -21.65 -5.11
C LEU A 243 9.87 -22.24 -6.47
N THR A 244 8.59 -22.53 -6.64
CA THR A 244 8.08 -23.21 -7.85
C THR A 244 7.63 -22.22 -8.92
N GLN A 245 7.59 -20.92 -8.60
CA GLN A 245 7.10 -19.83 -9.45
C GLN A 245 5.67 -20.06 -9.98
N THR A 246 4.92 -20.97 -9.33
CA THR A 246 3.56 -21.36 -9.69
C THR A 246 2.54 -20.52 -8.92
N TRP A 247 1.46 -20.15 -9.59
CA TRP A 247 0.38 -19.37 -8.98
C TRP A 247 -0.68 -20.28 -8.34
N TYR A 248 -1.21 -19.85 -7.20
CA TYR A 248 -2.29 -20.51 -6.47
C TYR A 248 -3.38 -19.51 -6.10
N SER A 249 -4.62 -19.95 -6.13
CA SER A 249 -5.80 -19.22 -5.66
C SER A 249 -6.14 -19.71 -4.25
N PHE A 250 -6.28 -18.77 -3.35
CA PHE A 250 -6.68 -18.94 -1.96
C PHE A 250 -8.07 -18.33 -1.82
N ASP A 251 -9.06 -19.22 -1.66
CA ASP A 251 -10.46 -18.88 -1.41
C ASP A 251 -10.84 -19.49 -0.05
N ASP A 252 -10.66 -18.69 0.99
CA ASP A 252 -10.73 -19.11 2.39
C ASP A 252 -9.90 -20.37 2.67
N ALA A 253 -10.54 -21.50 2.99
CA ALA A 253 -9.89 -22.77 3.27
C ALA A 253 -9.52 -23.58 2.00
N GLN A 254 -9.96 -23.14 0.82
CA GLN A 254 -9.72 -23.84 -0.44
C GLN A 254 -8.53 -23.24 -1.18
N ILE A 255 -7.57 -24.12 -1.51
CA ILE A 255 -6.37 -23.75 -2.27
C ILE A 255 -6.38 -24.51 -3.59
N THR A 256 -6.32 -23.78 -4.70
CA THR A 256 -6.31 -24.35 -6.04
C THR A 256 -5.15 -23.81 -6.87
N LYS A 257 -4.49 -24.69 -7.64
CA LYS A 257 -3.42 -24.27 -8.55
C LYS A 257 -4.01 -23.49 -9.73
N ILE A 258 -3.44 -22.33 -10.02
CA ILE A 258 -3.83 -21.49 -11.16
C ILE A 258 -2.98 -21.90 -12.39
N PRO A 259 -3.58 -22.26 -13.53
CA PRO A 259 -2.88 -22.49 -14.79
C PRO A 259 -2.14 -21.22 -15.29
N ASN A 260 -1.31 -21.29 -16.33
CA ASN A 260 -0.38 -20.19 -16.70
C ASN A 260 -1.01 -18.85 -17.20
N CYS A 261 -2.33 -18.66 -17.19
CA CYS A 261 -3.03 -17.51 -17.81
C CYS A 261 -4.05 -16.72 -16.94
N PRO A 262 -4.76 -17.29 -15.93
CA PRO A 262 -5.83 -16.59 -15.21
C PRO A 262 -5.40 -15.57 -14.15
N VAL A 263 -4.10 -15.25 -14.01
CA VAL A 263 -3.68 -14.31 -12.96
C VAL A 263 -4.24 -12.91 -13.24
N GLN A 264 -4.45 -12.54 -14.51
CA GLN A 264 -5.16 -11.31 -14.88
C GLN A 264 -6.66 -11.45 -14.57
N THR A 265 -7.16 -10.59 -13.68
CA THR A 265 -8.59 -10.56 -13.33
C THR A 265 -9.14 -9.14 -13.36
N ASN A 266 -10.42 -9.02 -13.74
CA ASN A 266 -11.15 -7.75 -13.66
C ASN A 266 -11.56 -7.41 -12.21
N THR A 267 -11.40 -8.36 -11.29
CA THR A 267 -11.74 -8.26 -9.87
C THR A 267 -10.54 -7.88 -9.01
N ALA A 268 -9.34 -7.78 -9.58
CA ALA A 268 -8.13 -7.35 -8.88
C ALA A 268 -8.36 -6.02 -8.16
N TYR A 269 -8.00 -5.99 -6.88
CA TYR A 269 -8.25 -4.88 -5.96
C TYR A 269 -6.96 -4.36 -5.32
N LEU A 270 -6.12 -5.27 -4.81
CA LEU A 270 -4.75 -4.97 -4.38
C LEU A 270 -3.76 -5.77 -5.22
N LEU A 271 -2.66 -5.13 -5.63
CA LEU A 271 -1.57 -5.74 -6.38
C LEU A 271 -0.28 -5.61 -5.56
N PHE A 272 0.39 -6.73 -5.29
CA PHE A 272 1.65 -6.80 -4.55
C PHE A 272 2.78 -7.09 -5.52
N TYR A 273 3.76 -6.20 -5.57
CA TYR A 273 4.88 -6.18 -6.49
C TYR A 273 6.20 -6.14 -5.74
#